data_AF-A0AAN9AKI5-F1
#
_entry.id   AF-A0AAN9AKI5-F1
#
_cell.length_a   1.000
_cell.length_b   1.000
_cell.length_c   1.000
_cell.angle_alpha   90.00
_cell.angle_beta   90.00
_cell.angle_gamma   90.00
#
_symmetry.space_group_name_H-M   'P 1'
#
loop_
_entity.id
_entity.type
_entity.pdbx_description
1 polymer ?
#
loop_
_entity_poly.entity_id
_entity_poly.type
_entity_poly.pdbx_seq_one_letter_code
_entity_poly.pdbx_strand_id
1 'polypeptide(L)'
;MSCRSLPVSGGTTSCVWTSVLNSWDDDVGHQCPDGGYVGGMTSYHDDHHEDRRYRLYCCNLSGHYTYGCYTTDYVNNYDETFMFSVPNNLVLGGMKSVHRNWNEDRKFKFIICGMK
;
A
#
# COMPACT_ATOMS: atom_id res chain seq x y z
N MET A 1 -0.65 17.16 -4.97
CA MET A 1 -1.12 16.48 -3.72
C MET A 1 -0.22 16.92 -2.59
N SER A 2 -0.77 17.10 -1.38
CA SER A 2 0.01 17.34 -0.16
C SER A 2 -0.19 16.15 0.78
N CYS A 3 0.88 15.76 1.48
CA CYS A 3 0.75 14.82 2.58
C CYS A 3 -0.12 15.43 3.68
N ARG A 4 -0.97 14.60 4.28
CA ARG A 4 -1.76 14.98 5.46
C ARG A 4 -1.18 14.32 6.70
N SER A 5 -1.33 15.00 7.84
CA SER A 5 -1.01 14.42 9.15
C SER A 5 -1.88 13.19 9.42
N LEU A 6 -1.38 12.31 10.27
CA LEU A 6 -2.13 11.15 10.75
C LEU A 6 -3.40 11.60 11.50
N PRO A 7 -4.46 10.78 11.51
CA PRO A 7 -5.73 11.11 12.16
C PRO A 7 -5.64 11.13 13.69
N VAL A 8 -4.54 10.66 14.27
CA VAL A 8 -4.24 10.67 15.69
C VAL A 8 -2.85 11.26 15.93
N SER A 9 -2.67 11.89 17.09
CA SER A 9 -1.38 12.45 17.52
C SER A 9 -0.58 11.40 18.26
N GLY A 10 0.61 11.09 17.78
CA GLY A 10 1.51 10.16 18.45
C GLY A 10 2.92 10.22 17.87
N GLY A 11 3.88 9.70 18.63
CA GLY A 11 5.23 9.47 18.11
C GLY A 11 5.26 8.18 17.29
N THR A 12 5.72 8.26 16.04
CA THR A 12 6.00 7.07 15.23
C THR A 12 7.13 6.28 15.90
N THR A 13 6.85 5.04 16.30
CA THR A 13 7.76 4.24 17.14
C THR A 13 8.73 3.41 16.32
N SER A 14 8.27 2.83 15.23
CA SER A 14 9.09 2.04 14.32
C SER A 14 8.57 2.19 12.91
N CYS A 15 9.48 2.22 11.94
CA CYS A 15 9.14 2.11 10.53
C CYS A 15 10.17 1.25 9.83
N VAL A 16 9.70 0.23 9.14
CA VAL A 16 10.56 -0.75 8.47
C VAL A 16 10.08 -0.99 7.04
N TRP A 17 11.03 -1.09 6.12
CA TRP A 17 10.72 -1.58 4.79
C TRP A 17 10.49 -3.08 4.85
N THR A 18 9.40 -3.55 4.25
CA THR A 18 9.19 -4.98 4.03
C THR A 18 10.33 -5.55 3.19
N SER A 19 10.46 -6.88 3.18
CA SER A 19 11.10 -7.55 2.04
C SER A 19 10.34 -7.24 0.74
N VAL A 20 10.90 -7.61 -0.39
CA VAL A 20 10.16 -7.59 -1.66
C VAL A 20 8.91 -8.45 -1.51
N LEU A 21 7.75 -7.91 -1.90
CA LEU A 21 6.43 -8.51 -1.64
C LEU A 21 5.96 -9.49 -2.71
N ASN A 22 6.54 -9.44 -3.90
CA ASN A 22 6.18 -10.29 -5.04
C ASN A 22 7.39 -10.62 -5.90
N SER A 23 7.32 -11.73 -6.62
CA SER A 23 8.18 -11.99 -7.78
C SER A 23 7.59 -11.32 -9.02
N TRP A 24 8.25 -11.48 -10.17
CA TRP A 24 7.70 -11.08 -11.47
C TRP A 24 6.43 -11.88 -11.79
N ASP A 25 5.47 -11.21 -12.42
CA ASP A 25 4.15 -11.73 -12.82
C ASP A 25 3.25 -12.20 -11.66
N ASP A 26 3.76 -12.17 -10.43
CA ASP A 26 3.03 -12.53 -9.22
C ASP A 26 2.17 -11.38 -8.71
N ASP A 27 1.06 -11.73 -8.07
CA ASP A 27 0.20 -10.82 -7.34
C ASP A 27 0.90 -10.28 -6.07
N VAL A 28 0.49 -9.08 -5.64
CA VAL A 28 0.84 -8.55 -4.32
C VAL A 28 -0.36 -8.65 -3.39
N GLY A 29 -0.12 -9.08 -2.15
CA GLY A 29 -1.08 -8.95 -1.06
C GLY A 29 -0.37 -8.72 0.26
N HIS A 30 -0.41 -7.50 0.77
CA HIS A 30 0.24 -7.17 2.04
C HIS A 30 -0.55 -6.13 2.84
N GLN A 31 -0.70 -6.40 4.13
CA GLN A 31 -1.14 -5.45 5.15
C GLN A 31 -0.03 -5.31 6.18
N CYS A 32 0.27 -4.07 6.60
CA CYS A 32 1.30 -3.83 7.59
C CYS A 32 0.98 -4.56 8.90
N PRO A 33 1.99 -5.19 9.53
CA PRO A 33 1.80 -5.99 10.74
C PRO A 33 1.50 -5.12 11.96
N ASP A 34 1.11 -5.75 13.06
CA ASP A 34 0.97 -5.15 14.41
C ASP A 34 0.03 -3.94 14.49
N GLY A 35 -0.93 -3.86 13.57
CA GLY A 35 -1.82 -2.72 13.49
C GLY A 35 -1.12 -1.46 12.93
N GLY A 36 0.00 -1.62 12.25
CA GLY A 36 0.72 -0.54 11.59
C GLY A 36 0.01 0.02 10.36
N TYR A 37 0.62 1.05 9.78
CA TYR A 37 0.16 1.74 8.58
C TYR A 37 1.30 1.87 7.57
N VAL A 38 0.94 2.11 6.30
CA VAL A 38 1.89 2.37 5.22
C VAL A 38 2.32 3.84 5.28
N GLY A 39 3.56 4.08 5.67
CA GLY A 39 4.21 5.39 5.62
C GLY A 39 4.88 5.69 4.28
N GLY A 40 5.01 4.70 3.40
CA GLY A 40 5.64 4.84 2.09
C GLY A 40 5.58 3.56 1.25
N MET A 41 5.89 3.69 -0.03
CA MET A 41 5.94 2.58 -1.00
C MET A 41 7.12 2.82 -1.94
N THR A 42 7.77 1.75 -2.35
CA THR A 42 8.73 1.78 -3.47
C THR A 42 8.50 0.58 -4.37
N SER A 43 8.91 0.72 -5.63
CA SER A 43 8.83 -0.34 -6.63
C SER A 43 10.08 -0.35 -7.48
N TYR A 44 10.44 -1.53 -7.96
CA TYR A 44 11.50 -1.73 -8.96
C TYR A 44 10.89 -2.32 -10.22
N HIS A 45 11.12 -1.66 -11.36
CA HIS A 45 10.70 -2.10 -12.69
C HIS A 45 11.83 -2.90 -13.35
N ASP A 46 11.46 -3.91 -14.12
CA ASP A 46 12.38 -4.65 -14.98
C ASP A 46 11.82 -4.73 -16.39
N ASP A 47 12.63 -4.32 -17.37
CA ASP A 47 12.22 -4.19 -18.77
C ASP A 47 12.19 -5.55 -19.52
N HIS A 48 12.71 -6.64 -18.91
CA HIS A 48 12.58 -7.98 -19.49
C HIS A 48 11.24 -8.61 -19.12
N HIS A 49 10.79 -8.37 -17.88
CA HIS A 49 9.49 -8.83 -17.39
C HIS A 49 8.35 -7.83 -17.68
N GLU A 50 8.68 -6.57 -17.98
CA GLU A 50 7.73 -5.44 -18.06
C GLU A 50 6.80 -5.39 -16.84
N ASP A 51 7.41 -5.57 -15.67
CA ASP A 51 6.67 -5.75 -14.43
C ASP A 51 7.38 -5.06 -13.25
N ARG A 52 6.66 -4.94 -12.12
CA ARG A 52 7.11 -4.23 -10.93
C ARG A 52 7.08 -5.11 -9.69
N ARG A 53 8.16 -5.05 -8.92
CA ARG A 53 8.26 -5.63 -7.57
C ARG A 53 8.14 -4.55 -6.52
N TYR A 54 7.34 -4.80 -5.48
CA TYR A 54 6.96 -3.77 -4.52
C TYR A 54 7.51 -4.01 -3.13
N ARG A 55 7.72 -2.91 -2.40
CA ARG A 55 7.97 -2.90 -0.95
C ARG A 55 7.12 -1.80 -0.31
N LEU A 56 6.60 -2.08 0.88
CA LEU A 56 5.93 -1.08 1.70
C LEU A 56 6.82 -0.65 2.85
N TYR A 57 6.72 0.61 3.23
CA TYR A 57 7.31 1.13 4.46
C TYR A 57 6.24 1.10 5.54
N CYS A 58 6.28 0.07 6.38
CA CYS A 58 5.30 -0.14 7.43
C CYS A 58 5.75 0.54 8.72
N CYS A 59 4.90 1.40 9.25
CA CYS A 59 5.12 2.20 10.43
C CYS A 59 4.14 1.85 11.54
N ASN A 60 4.60 1.94 12.79
CA ASN A 60 3.78 1.85 13.99
C ASN A 60 3.75 3.19 14.72
N LEU A 61 2.67 3.43 15.44
CA LEU A 61 2.46 4.65 16.20
C LEU A 61 2.27 4.29 17.67
N SER A 62 3.00 4.95 18.57
CA SER A 62 2.99 4.60 20.00
C SER A 62 1.57 4.67 20.57
N GLY A 63 1.11 3.58 21.19
CA GLY A 63 -0.21 3.53 21.83
C GLY A 63 -1.40 3.50 20.85
N HIS A 64 -1.14 3.36 19.55
CA HIS A 64 -2.18 3.35 18.53
C HIS A 64 -2.05 2.15 17.58
N TYR A 65 -3.17 1.75 16.99
CA TYR A 65 -3.25 0.66 16.03
C TYR A 65 -4.37 0.87 15.00
N THR A 66 -4.22 0.24 13.84
CA THR A 66 -5.24 0.25 12.81
C THR A 66 -6.44 -0.61 13.19
N TYR A 67 -7.63 -0.15 12.80
CA TYR A 67 -8.89 -0.85 13.05
C TYR A 67 -9.90 -0.58 11.92
N GLY A 68 -10.95 -1.40 11.85
CA GLY A 68 -12.01 -1.21 10.86
C GLY A 68 -11.50 -1.24 9.42
N CYS A 69 -10.45 -2.02 9.15
CA CYS A 69 -9.82 -2.08 7.85
C CYS A 69 -10.74 -2.69 6.80
N TYR A 70 -10.75 -2.11 5.59
CA TYR A 70 -11.41 -2.71 4.43
C TYR A 70 -10.55 -2.50 3.18
N THR A 71 -10.75 -3.39 2.20
CA THR A 71 -10.09 -3.28 0.90
C THR A 71 -11.00 -2.51 -0.05
N THR A 72 -10.46 -1.54 -0.79
CA THR A 72 -11.18 -0.85 -1.85
C THR A 72 -11.53 -1.78 -3.00
N ASP A 73 -12.39 -1.33 -3.92
CA ASP A 73 -12.39 -1.86 -5.28
C ASP A 73 -11.11 -1.49 -6.03
N TYR A 74 -10.96 -2.01 -7.25
CA TYR A 74 -9.82 -1.62 -8.08
C TYR A 74 -9.87 -0.12 -8.36
N VAL A 75 -8.74 0.55 -8.13
CA VAL A 75 -8.63 2.01 -8.30
C VAL A 75 -8.25 2.41 -9.73
N ASN A 76 -7.92 1.43 -10.57
CA ASN A 76 -7.56 1.57 -11.98
C ASN A 76 -7.90 0.29 -12.75
N ASN A 77 -8.04 0.40 -14.08
CA ASN A 77 -7.91 -0.73 -14.99
C ASN A 77 -6.45 -0.89 -15.47
N TYR A 78 -6.20 -1.94 -16.26
CA TYR A 78 -4.94 -2.08 -16.99
C TYR A 78 -4.81 -0.96 -18.03
N ASP A 79 -3.58 -0.57 -18.34
CA ASP A 79 -3.21 0.48 -19.28
C ASP A 79 -3.76 1.87 -18.88
N GLU A 80 -4.14 2.03 -17.61
CA GLU A 80 -4.69 3.28 -17.07
C GLU A 80 -3.83 3.82 -15.92
N THR A 81 -3.59 5.13 -15.96
CA THR A 81 -3.02 5.86 -14.83
C THR A 81 -4.06 6.04 -13.73
N PHE A 82 -3.62 6.15 -12.47
CA PHE A 82 -4.50 6.52 -11.38
C PHE A 82 -3.86 7.48 -10.41
N MET A 83 -4.73 8.21 -9.70
CA MET A 83 -4.38 9.01 -8.54
C MET A 83 -5.32 8.61 -7.40
N PHE A 84 -4.78 8.00 -6.35
CA PHE A 84 -5.57 7.61 -5.20
C PHE A 84 -5.24 8.48 -3.99
N SER A 85 -6.28 9.00 -3.33
CA SER A 85 -6.18 9.72 -2.07
C SER A 85 -6.99 9.00 -1.01
N VAL A 86 -6.35 8.67 0.11
CA VAL A 86 -7.04 8.06 1.26
C VAL A 86 -8.10 9.03 1.79
N PRO A 87 -9.34 8.59 2.05
CA PRO A 87 -10.37 9.44 2.65
C PRO A 87 -9.94 10.05 3.98
N ASN A 88 -10.59 11.13 4.39
CA ASN A 88 -10.28 11.79 5.65
C ASN A 88 -10.45 10.82 6.83
N ASN A 89 -9.60 10.99 7.85
CA ASN A 89 -9.57 10.19 9.08
C ASN A 89 -9.17 8.72 8.91
N LEU A 90 -8.69 8.32 7.73
CA LEU A 90 -8.19 6.96 7.46
C LEU A 90 -6.70 7.00 7.09
N VAL A 91 -6.07 5.83 7.17
CA VAL A 91 -4.68 5.59 6.75
C VAL A 91 -4.63 4.44 5.74
N LEU A 92 -3.57 4.37 4.94
CA LEU A 92 -3.24 3.14 4.21
C LEU A 92 -2.76 2.09 5.22
N GLY A 93 -3.44 0.94 5.27
CA GLY A 93 -2.99 -0.24 6.01
C GLY A 93 -2.19 -1.20 5.14
N GLY A 94 -2.29 -1.12 3.80
CA GLY A 94 -1.64 -2.05 2.90
C GLY A 94 -2.08 -1.90 1.45
N MET A 95 -1.68 -2.86 0.62
CA MET A 95 -2.07 -2.91 -0.79
C MET A 95 -2.27 -4.33 -1.29
N LYS A 96 -3.09 -4.45 -2.34
CA LYS A 96 -3.17 -5.63 -3.19
C LYS A 96 -2.97 -5.21 -4.64
N SER A 97 -2.31 -6.03 -5.43
CA SER A 97 -2.10 -5.77 -6.85
C SER A 97 -2.16 -7.07 -7.62
N VAL A 98 -2.77 -7.03 -8.81
CA VAL A 98 -2.80 -8.19 -9.71
C VAL A 98 -2.15 -7.83 -11.04
N HIS A 99 -1.30 -8.72 -11.54
CA HIS A 99 -0.60 -8.56 -12.82
C HIS A 99 -1.38 -9.27 -13.95
N ARG A 100 -1.25 -8.79 -15.19
CA ARG A 100 -1.67 -9.54 -16.37
C ARG A 100 -0.65 -9.43 -17.50
N ASN A 101 -0.11 -10.57 -17.92
CA ASN A 101 0.93 -10.66 -18.95
C ASN A 101 0.47 -10.18 -20.33
N TRP A 102 -0.84 -10.22 -20.64
CA TRP A 102 -1.31 -9.67 -21.92
C TRP A 102 -1.19 -8.14 -21.99
N ASN A 103 -1.34 -7.47 -20.85
CA ASN A 103 -1.24 -6.02 -20.74
C ASN A 103 0.16 -5.59 -20.29
N GLU A 104 0.93 -6.50 -19.68
CA GLU A 104 2.18 -6.20 -18.95
C GLU A 104 1.96 -5.06 -17.93
N ASP A 105 0.81 -5.10 -17.26
CA ASP A 105 0.39 -4.05 -16.34
C ASP A 105 -0.35 -4.61 -15.12
N ARG A 106 -0.58 -3.74 -14.14
CA ARG A 106 -1.13 -4.06 -12.84
C ARG A 106 -2.35 -3.23 -12.48
N LYS A 107 -3.33 -3.89 -11.88
CA LYS A 107 -4.43 -3.21 -11.18
C LYS A 107 -4.18 -3.19 -9.68
N PHE A 108 -4.60 -2.13 -9.02
CA PHE A 108 -4.36 -1.91 -7.60
C PHE A 108 -5.64 -1.83 -6.78
N LYS A 109 -5.58 -2.38 -5.57
CA LYS A 109 -6.52 -2.14 -4.49
C LYS A 109 -5.73 -1.70 -3.27
N PHE A 110 -6.33 -0.84 -2.45
CA PHE A 110 -5.71 -0.42 -1.20
C PHE A 110 -6.49 -0.95 -0.02
N ILE A 111 -5.76 -1.31 1.03
CA ILE A 111 -6.35 -1.59 2.34
C ILE A 111 -6.30 -0.27 3.09
N ILE A 112 -7.45 0.24 3.51
CA ILE A 112 -7.57 1.47 4.28
C ILE A 112 -8.22 1.19 5.62
N CYS A 113 -7.74 1.86 6.66
CA CYS A 113 -8.11 1.59 8.04
C CYS A 113 -8.35 2.90 8.80
N GLY A 114 -9.19 2.86 9.84
CA GLY A 114 -9.11 3.85 10.91
C GLY A 114 -7.87 3.61 11.76
N MET A 115 -7.49 4.60 12.57
CA MET A 115 -6.42 4.49 13.56
C MET A 115 -6.92 4.99 14.91
N LYS A 116 -6.73 4.20 15.96
CA LYS A 116 -7.17 4.50 17.34
C LYS A 116 -6.05 4.24 18.32
#